data_AF-A0A958H7N5-F1
#
_entry.id   AF-A0A958H7N5-F1
#
_cell.length_a   1.000
_cell.length_b   1.000
_cell.length_c   1.000
_cell.angle_alpha   90.00
_cell.angle_beta   90.00
_cell.angle_gamma   90.00
#
_symmetry.space_group_name_H-M   'P 1'
#
loop_
_entity.id
_entity.type
_entity.pdbx_description
1 polymer ?
#
loop_
_entity_poly.entity_id
_entity_poly.type
_entity_poly.pdbx_seq_one_letter_code
_entity_poly.pdbx_strand_id
1 'polypeptide(L)'
;TSDGWHFTPVTTDGFGDIYSNGVRSFASTPHGLFVGTANKWEGLRVWQGVSLAAAQSDGLIDSLPLAAPQRLEAEAVDGSVVLSWDDPGATGRYRVYRTEVDNIRDQVMSNSFMTRMMRIMKTILFFMPDLYVPPVPDELWVPGKYQEVAQCDQPFWIDRGTQPGVRYQYLVRAADDAGALSTPSNVVSAPFLTPVVTFDSLSGRIAGLPAANAGVSKELVGTAKRHLQSGDAAAALEQLDQLASKLADASPGQPEWPIVDDLQVMLAKLQRRVILCQAGALNKDAL
;
A
#
# COMPACT_ATOMS: atom_id res chain seq x y z
N THR A 1 6.13 3.65 2.71
CA THR A 1 7.49 3.47 2.16
C THR A 1 8.00 4.82 1.71
N SER A 2 9.26 4.94 1.30
CA SER A 2 9.83 6.22 0.82
C SER A 2 9.37 6.59 -0.60
N ASP A 3 8.64 5.71 -1.29
CA ASP A 3 8.26 5.90 -2.69
C ASP A 3 7.03 6.81 -2.89
N GLY A 4 6.27 7.12 -1.84
CA GLY A 4 5.05 7.95 -1.96
C GLY A 4 3.84 7.24 -2.60
N TRP A 5 3.95 5.96 -2.92
CA TRP A 5 2.90 5.13 -3.53
C TRP A 5 2.37 4.05 -2.57
N HIS A 6 3.22 3.53 -1.69
CA HIS A 6 2.84 2.49 -0.73
C HIS A 6 2.84 3.04 0.70
N PHE A 7 1.72 2.88 1.40
CA PHE A 7 1.52 3.45 2.73
C PHE A 7 1.30 2.36 3.77
N THR A 8 2.03 2.45 4.87
CA THR A 8 1.85 1.59 6.05
C THR A 8 1.20 2.42 7.15
N PRO A 9 0.13 1.95 7.78
CA PRO A 9 -0.45 2.67 8.91
C PRO A 9 0.55 2.71 10.08
N VAL A 10 0.72 3.87 10.71
CA VAL A 10 1.56 4.03 11.91
C VAL A 10 0.92 3.35 13.12
N THR A 11 -0.41 3.40 13.21
CA THR A 11 -1.21 2.67 14.19
C THR A 11 -2.61 2.44 13.60
N THR A 12 -3.24 1.34 13.98
CA THR A 12 -4.66 1.05 13.68
C THR A 12 -5.51 0.95 14.96
N ASP A 13 -4.90 1.12 16.13
CA ASP A 13 -5.49 0.84 17.45
C ASP A 13 -5.20 1.96 18.47
N GLY A 14 -4.72 3.12 18.02
CA GLY A 14 -4.42 4.25 18.90
C GLY A 14 -3.20 4.03 19.79
N PHE A 15 -2.21 3.26 19.31
CA PHE A 15 -1.03 2.82 20.07
C PHE A 15 -1.41 2.02 21.32
N GLY A 16 -2.43 1.16 21.19
CA GLY A 16 -3.00 0.38 22.28
C GLY A 16 -3.95 1.14 23.22
N ASP A 17 -4.26 2.40 22.94
CA ASP A 17 -5.22 3.19 23.69
C ASP A 17 -6.49 3.48 22.88
N ILE A 18 -7.57 2.81 23.25
CA ILE A 18 -8.90 2.95 22.63
C ILE A 18 -9.49 4.36 22.73
N TYR A 19 -8.98 5.21 23.62
CA TYR A 19 -9.45 6.58 23.79
C TYR A 19 -8.64 7.60 22.98
N SER A 20 -7.51 7.20 22.40
CA SER A 20 -6.80 7.98 21.38
C SER A 20 -7.62 8.00 20.10
N ASN A 21 -8.35 9.09 19.88
CA ASN A 21 -9.34 9.21 18.80
C ASN A 21 -8.79 9.84 17.52
N GLY A 22 -7.47 10.04 17.44
CA GLY A 22 -6.80 10.42 16.21
C GLY A 22 -5.43 11.04 16.42
N VAL A 23 -4.64 11.00 15.34
CA VAL A 23 -3.41 11.79 15.20
C VAL A 23 -3.80 13.20 14.73
N ARG A 24 -3.30 14.23 15.42
CA ARG A 24 -3.57 15.65 15.10
C ARG A 24 -2.37 16.36 14.52
N SER A 25 -1.17 15.90 14.86
CA SER A 25 0.08 16.45 14.37
C SER A 25 1.13 15.35 14.27
N PHE A 26 2.05 15.50 13.33
CA PHE A 26 3.26 14.69 13.27
C PHE A 26 4.41 15.54 12.72
N ALA A 27 5.63 15.19 13.08
CA ALA A 27 6.83 15.85 12.58
C ALA A 27 7.98 14.85 12.46
N SER A 28 8.61 14.78 11.30
CA SER A 28 9.90 14.12 11.14
C SER A 28 11.00 15.07 11.59
N THR A 29 11.82 14.65 12.53
CA THR A 29 12.90 15.45 13.12
C THR A 29 14.21 14.67 13.13
N PRO A 30 15.37 15.31 13.37
CA PRO A 30 16.63 14.60 13.60
C PRO A 30 16.59 13.62 14.79
N HIS A 31 15.61 13.74 15.69
CA HIS A 31 15.41 12.85 16.84
C HIS A 31 14.36 11.75 16.60
N GLY A 32 13.87 11.62 15.36
CA GLY A 32 12.85 10.64 14.98
C GLY A 32 11.50 11.27 14.65
N LEU A 33 10.52 10.41 14.41
CA LEU A 33 9.14 10.80 14.10
C LEU A 33 8.40 11.10 15.40
N PHE A 34 7.86 12.30 15.55
CA PHE A 34 6.95 12.63 16.65
C PHE A 34 5.51 12.59 16.16
N VAL A 35 4.62 11.99 16.95
CA VAL A 35 3.19 11.89 16.66
C VAL A 35 2.38 12.41 17.85
N GLY A 36 1.60 13.47 17.63
CA GLY A 36 0.67 14.01 18.61
C GLY A 36 -0.72 13.38 18.45
N THR A 37 -1.15 12.62 19.45
CA THR A 37 -2.48 12.01 19.51
C THR A 37 -3.42 12.79 20.41
N ALA A 38 -4.70 12.84 20.04
CA ALA A 38 -5.76 13.38 20.88
C ALA A 38 -6.47 12.25 21.62
N ASN A 39 -6.46 12.32 22.95
CA ASN A 39 -7.25 11.47 23.82
C ASN A 39 -8.38 12.31 24.44
N LYS A 40 -9.62 11.80 24.38
CA LYS A 40 -10.81 12.54 24.87
C LYS A 40 -10.85 12.74 26.41
N TRP A 41 -10.10 11.95 27.16
CA TRP A 41 -10.07 11.98 28.62
C TRP A 41 -8.78 12.59 29.18
N GLU A 42 -7.66 12.35 28.50
CA GLU A 42 -6.33 12.74 28.99
C GLU A 42 -5.68 13.87 28.19
N GLY A 43 -6.29 14.29 27.06
CA GLY A 43 -5.76 15.34 26.21
C GLY A 43 -4.65 14.86 25.28
N LEU A 44 -3.63 15.69 25.06
CA LEU A 44 -2.54 15.41 24.13
C LEU A 44 -1.57 14.38 24.71
N ARG A 45 -1.30 13.32 23.95
CA ARG A 45 -0.13 12.45 24.17
C ARG A 45 0.81 12.52 22.98
N VAL A 46 2.12 12.59 23.26
CA VAL A 46 3.17 12.66 22.24
C VAL A 46 3.93 11.34 22.23
N TRP A 47 4.01 10.73 21.04
CA TRP A 47 4.76 9.51 20.79
C TRP A 47 6.02 9.84 20.00
N GLN A 48 7.13 9.20 20.34
CA GLN A 48 8.38 9.29 19.59
C GLN A 48 8.66 7.94 18.94
N GLY A 49 8.69 7.91 17.61
CA GLY A 49 9.22 6.81 16.82
C GLY A 49 10.73 6.87 16.83
N VAL A 50 11.36 5.82 17.39
CA VAL A 50 12.81 5.60 17.34
C VAL A 50 13.14 4.63 16.22
N SER A 51 14.30 4.79 15.58
CA SER A 51 14.78 3.78 14.62
C SER A 51 15.10 2.49 15.36
N LEU A 52 14.96 1.34 14.69
CA LEU A 52 15.30 0.04 15.30
C LEU A 52 16.77 -0.04 15.70
N ALA A 53 17.66 0.60 14.94
CA ALA A 53 19.08 0.69 15.27
C ALA A 53 19.32 1.47 16.58
N ALA A 54 18.65 2.62 16.75
CA ALA A 54 18.71 3.39 17.98
C ALA A 54 18.07 2.65 19.16
N ALA A 55 16.93 1.99 18.94
CA ALA A 55 16.29 1.18 19.97
C ALA A 55 17.20 0.04 20.46
N GLN A 56 17.96 -0.58 19.55
CA GLN A 56 18.92 -1.62 19.90
C GLN A 56 20.14 -1.04 20.65
N SER A 57 20.70 0.09 20.19
CA SER A 57 21.84 0.72 20.87
C SER A 57 21.51 1.18 22.29
N ASP A 58 20.27 1.59 22.50
CA ASP A 58 19.77 2.08 23.79
C ASP A 58 19.28 0.93 24.70
N GLY A 59 19.39 -0.33 24.25
CA GLY A 59 18.99 -1.52 25.03
C GLY A 59 17.46 -1.67 25.20
N LEU A 60 16.66 -1.02 24.35
CA LEU A 60 15.20 -1.15 24.35
C LEU A 60 14.73 -2.44 23.67
N ILE A 61 15.55 -3.02 22.78
CA ILE A 61 15.33 -4.31 22.13
C ILE A 61 16.63 -5.12 22.11
N ASP A 62 16.52 -6.44 22.29
CA ASP A 62 17.68 -7.33 22.31
C ASP A 62 18.23 -7.61 20.91
N SER A 63 17.35 -7.68 19.91
CA SER A 63 17.69 -7.99 18.52
C SER A 63 16.79 -7.22 17.55
N LEU A 64 17.33 -6.88 16.37
CA LEU A 64 16.52 -6.30 15.31
C LEU A 64 15.41 -7.27 14.89
N PRO A 65 14.15 -6.79 14.76
CA PRO A 65 13.06 -7.61 14.27
C PRO A 65 13.29 -8.00 12.81
N LEU A 66 12.66 -9.10 12.39
CA LEU A 66 12.66 -9.53 11.00
C LEU A 66 12.13 -8.40 10.09
N ALA A 67 12.81 -8.17 8.98
CA ALA A 67 12.41 -7.15 8.02
C ALA A 67 11.05 -7.49 7.40
N ALA A 68 10.21 -6.46 7.22
CA ALA A 68 8.84 -6.63 6.71
C ALA A 68 8.80 -6.67 5.18
N PRO A 69 7.91 -7.48 4.58
CA PRO A 69 7.62 -7.38 3.16
C PRO A 69 7.22 -5.97 2.75
N GLN A 70 7.67 -5.52 1.58
CA GLN A 70 7.44 -4.15 1.12
C GLN A 70 6.65 -4.13 -0.18
N ARG A 71 6.05 -2.96 -0.47
CA ARG A 71 5.36 -2.70 -1.74
C ARG A 71 4.35 -3.80 -2.11
N LEU A 72 3.57 -4.24 -1.12
CA LEU A 72 2.46 -5.18 -1.32
C LEU A 72 1.42 -4.56 -2.25
N GLU A 73 1.01 -5.32 -3.26
CA GLU A 73 0.01 -4.96 -4.25
C GLU A 73 -1.04 -6.06 -4.41
N ALA A 74 -2.22 -5.66 -4.88
CA ALA A 74 -3.35 -6.54 -5.14
C ALA A 74 -3.94 -6.25 -6.51
N GLU A 75 -4.07 -7.29 -7.33
CA GLU A 75 -4.67 -7.23 -8.66
C GLU A 75 -5.87 -8.19 -8.73
N ALA A 76 -7.06 -7.68 -9.08
CA ALA A 76 -8.23 -8.53 -9.27
C ALA A 76 -8.17 -9.17 -10.67
N VAL A 77 -8.21 -10.51 -10.73
CA VAL A 77 -8.09 -11.30 -11.96
C VAL A 77 -9.09 -12.44 -11.93
N ASP A 78 -10.02 -12.48 -12.88
CA ASP A 78 -10.98 -13.58 -13.08
C ASP A 78 -11.68 -14.06 -11.79
N GLY A 79 -12.13 -13.11 -10.96
CA GLY A 79 -12.82 -13.41 -9.70
C GLY A 79 -11.92 -13.82 -8.54
N SER A 80 -10.61 -13.81 -8.73
CA SER A 80 -9.56 -13.99 -7.71
C SER A 80 -8.80 -12.67 -7.48
N VAL A 81 -7.97 -12.63 -6.44
CA VAL A 81 -7.04 -11.52 -6.20
C VAL A 81 -5.61 -12.05 -6.16
N VAL A 82 -4.76 -11.55 -7.05
CA VAL A 82 -3.32 -11.83 -7.06
C VAL A 82 -2.61 -10.81 -6.18
N LEU A 83 -2.02 -11.27 -5.09
CA LEU A 83 -1.15 -10.48 -4.22
C LEU A 83 0.30 -10.69 -4.61
N SER A 84 1.10 -9.62 -4.54
CA SER A 84 2.54 -9.69 -4.76
C SER A 84 3.26 -8.60 -3.97
N TRP A 85 4.49 -8.88 -3.53
CA TRP A 85 5.28 -7.98 -2.68
C TRP A 85 6.77 -8.17 -2.94
N ASP A 86 7.60 -7.31 -2.37
CA ASP A 86 9.04 -7.52 -2.33
C ASP A 86 9.44 -8.36 -1.13
N ASP A 87 10.29 -9.33 -1.40
CA ASP A 87 10.96 -10.11 -0.39
C ASP A 87 11.97 -9.23 0.38
N PRO A 88 11.86 -9.10 1.70
CA PRO A 88 12.81 -8.34 2.51
C PRO A 88 14.13 -9.11 2.78
N GLY A 89 14.39 -10.19 2.06
CA GLY A 89 15.49 -11.13 2.32
C GLY A 89 15.11 -12.22 3.32
N ALA A 90 13.81 -12.53 3.44
CA ALA A 90 13.34 -13.65 4.22
C ALA A 90 13.56 -14.96 3.44
N THR A 91 13.61 -16.11 4.10
CA THR A 91 13.92 -17.42 3.51
C THR A 91 12.85 -17.98 2.57
N GLY A 92 11.98 -17.12 2.01
CA GLY A 92 10.79 -17.50 1.27
C GLY A 92 9.72 -18.08 2.20
N ARG A 93 9.30 -17.34 3.23
CA ARG A 93 8.16 -17.73 4.08
C ARG A 93 7.34 -16.51 4.48
N TYR A 94 6.06 -16.56 4.14
CA TYR A 94 5.14 -15.45 4.34
C TYR A 94 3.83 -15.94 4.90
N ARG A 95 3.22 -15.09 5.74
CA ARG A 95 1.86 -15.24 6.24
C ARG A 95 1.01 -14.12 5.68
N VAL A 96 -0.04 -14.50 4.98
CA VAL A 96 -0.99 -13.57 4.36
C VAL A 96 -2.19 -13.42 5.27
N TYR A 97 -2.55 -12.18 5.56
CA TYR A 97 -3.71 -11.85 6.36
C TYR A 97 -4.70 -11.05 5.52
N ARG A 98 -5.98 -11.36 5.69
CA ARG A 98 -7.10 -10.71 5.02
C ARG A 98 -8.14 -10.26 6.02
N THR A 99 -8.80 -9.16 5.73
CA THR A 99 -10.02 -8.73 6.41
C THR A 99 -11.06 -8.30 5.40
N GLU A 100 -12.33 -8.48 5.74
CA GLU A 100 -13.45 -7.90 5.00
C GLU A 100 -13.61 -6.44 5.42
N VAL A 101 -13.96 -5.59 4.44
CA VAL A 101 -14.19 -4.17 4.66
C VAL A 101 -15.68 -3.91 4.49
N ASP A 102 -16.33 -3.64 5.62
CA ASP A 102 -17.77 -3.45 5.68
C ASP A 102 -18.14 -1.98 5.53
N ASN A 103 -19.22 -1.70 4.80
CA ASN A 103 -19.87 -0.40 4.86
C ASN A 103 -20.77 -0.38 6.10
N ILE A 104 -20.27 0.24 7.17
CA ILE A 104 -20.99 0.30 8.45
C ILE A 104 -21.92 1.50 8.56
N ARG A 105 -22.15 2.26 7.47
CA ARG A 105 -22.97 3.48 7.51
C ARG A 105 -24.36 3.22 8.10
N ASP A 106 -25.04 2.19 7.64
CA ASP A 106 -26.39 1.89 8.13
C ASP A 106 -26.40 1.46 9.59
N GLN A 107 -25.34 0.77 10.04
CA GLN A 107 -25.14 0.45 11.46
C GLN A 107 -24.93 1.72 12.30
N VAL A 108 -24.16 2.68 11.79
CA VAL A 108 -23.96 3.98 12.46
C VAL A 108 -25.25 4.80 12.48
N MET A 109 -25.98 4.89 11.37
CA MET A 109 -27.21 5.67 11.27
C MET A 109 -28.38 5.06 12.05
N SER A 110 -28.42 3.74 12.18
CA SER A 110 -29.42 3.03 13.00
C SER A 110 -29.11 3.02 14.50
N ASN A 111 -27.92 3.47 14.90
CA ASN A 111 -27.52 3.54 16.30
C ASN A 111 -28.43 4.53 17.08
N SER A 112 -28.88 4.11 18.27
CA SER A 112 -29.76 4.89 19.14
C SER A 112 -29.16 6.23 19.57
N PHE A 113 -27.84 6.27 19.80
CA PHE A 113 -27.09 7.49 20.09
C PHE A 113 -27.13 8.46 18.91
N MET A 114 -26.78 7.98 17.70
CA MET A 114 -26.79 8.81 16.48
C MET A 114 -28.20 9.32 16.17
N THR A 115 -29.22 8.48 16.32
CA THR A 115 -30.62 8.87 16.12
C THR A 115 -31.03 10.00 17.08
N ARG A 116 -30.57 9.97 18.33
CA ARG A 116 -30.82 11.03 19.32
C ARG A 116 -30.03 12.29 19.00
N MET A 117 -28.76 12.15 18.61
CA MET A 117 -27.88 13.25 18.23
C MET A 117 -28.42 14.00 17.01
N MET A 118 -28.84 13.29 15.95
CA MET A 118 -29.42 13.88 14.74
C MET A 118 -30.71 14.66 15.04
N ARG A 119 -31.53 14.19 15.99
CA ARG A 119 -32.71 14.94 16.48
C ARG A 119 -32.32 16.26 17.13
N ILE A 120 -31.34 16.24 18.03
CA ILE A 120 -30.83 17.45 18.69
C ILE A 120 -30.24 18.40 17.65
N MET A 121 -29.44 17.87 16.73
CA MET A 121 -28.78 18.64 15.67
C MET A 121 -29.77 19.31 14.73
N LYS A 122 -30.87 18.63 14.36
CA LYS A 122 -31.96 19.22 13.58
C LYS A 122 -32.61 20.40 14.30
N THR A 123 -32.78 20.30 15.62
CA THR A 123 -33.26 21.42 16.45
C THR A 123 -32.25 22.57 16.47
N ILE A 124 -30.96 22.29 16.58
CA ILE A 124 -29.90 23.33 16.55
C ILE A 124 -29.88 24.03 15.19
N LEU A 125 -29.87 23.28 14.09
CA LEU A 125 -29.90 23.80 12.71
C LEU A 125 -31.15 24.65 12.42
N PHE A 126 -32.28 24.39 13.09
CA PHE A 126 -33.46 25.24 13.01
C PHE A 126 -33.24 26.64 13.61
N PHE A 127 -32.48 26.74 14.71
CA PHE A 127 -32.16 28.02 15.36
C PHE A 127 -30.86 28.66 14.85
N MET A 128 -29.99 27.88 14.22
CA MET A 128 -28.71 28.31 13.66
C MET A 128 -28.58 27.75 12.23
N PRO A 129 -29.27 28.35 11.24
CA PRO A 129 -29.31 27.83 9.87
C PRO A 129 -27.93 27.88 9.19
N ASP A 130 -27.04 28.78 9.62
CA ASP A 130 -25.69 28.93 9.06
C ASP A 130 -24.66 27.97 9.69
N LEU A 131 -25.06 27.15 10.67
CA LEU A 131 -24.14 26.19 11.29
C LEU A 131 -23.81 25.06 10.32
N TYR A 132 -22.58 25.03 9.82
CA TYR A 132 -22.11 23.93 8.99
C TYR A 132 -21.94 22.66 9.83
N VAL A 133 -22.71 21.63 9.48
CA VAL A 133 -22.51 20.27 9.96
C VAL A 133 -22.06 19.44 8.76
N PRO A 134 -20.86 18.82 8.81
CA PRO A 134 -20.44 17.93 7.74
C PRO A 134 -21.43 16.75 7.62
N PRO A 135 -21.91 16.43 6.40
CA PRO A 135 -22.80 15.29 6.22
C PRO A 135 -22.07 14.00 6.58
N VAL A 136 -22.83 13.00 7.06
CA VAL A 136 -22.31 11.64 7.18
C VAL A 136 -22.03 11.14 5.76
N PRO A 137 -20.83 10.62 5.47
CA PRO A 137 -20.50 10.08 4.16
C PRO A 137 -21.52 9.03 3.70
N ASP A 138 -21.72 8.92 2.38
CA ASP A 138 -22.62 7.92 1.79
C ASP A 138 -22.09 6.49 1.96
N GLU A 139 -20.80 6.34 2.20
CA GLU A 139 -20.16 5.07 2.53
C GLU A 139 -19.16 5.26 3.66
N LEU A 140 -19.20 4.36 4.65
CA LEU A 140 -18.25 4.32 5.76
C LEU A 140 -17.60 2.94 5.80
N TRP A 141 -16.52 2.80 5.06
CA TRP A 141 -15.76 1.56 4.92
C TRP A 141 -14.82 1.36 6.12
N VAL A 142 -15.06 0.32 6.91
CA VAL A 142 -14.23 -0.01 8.07
C VAL A 142 -13.72 -1.45 7.94
N PRO A 143 -12.40 -1.68 7.99
CA PRO A 143 -11.86 -3.02 7.99
C PRO A 143 -12.22 -3.74 9.29
N GLY A 144 -12.64 -5.00 9.18
CA GLY A 144 -12.80 -5.90 10.32
C GLY A 144 -11.45 -6.37 10.89
N LYS A 145 -11.49 -7.42 11.71
CA LYS A 145 -10.28 -8.05 12.25
C LYS A 145 -9.58 -8.87 11.16
N TYR A 146 -8.29 -8.62 10.97
CA TYR A 146 -7.42 -9.41 10.09
C TYR A 146 -7.32 -10.86 10.57
N GLN A 147 -7.48 -11.80 9.63
CA GLN A 147 -7.36 -13.24 9.83
C GLN A 147 -6.28 -13.78 8.89
N GLU A 148 -5.48 -14.73 9.37
CA GLU A 148 -4.51 -15.45 8.52
C GLU A 148 -5.29 -16.31 7.52
N VAL A 149 -5.03 -16.12 6.23
CA VAL A 149 -5.70 -16.86 5.13
C VAL A 149 -4.76 -17.74 4.34
N ALA A 150 -3.44 -17.51 4.42
CA ALA A 150 -2.47 -18.36 3.75
C ALA A 150 -1.08 -18.30 4.39
N GLN A 151 -0.32 -19.38 4.17
CA GLN A 151 1.13 -19.43 4.29
C GLN A 151 1.71 -19.80 2.94
N CYS A 152 2.75 -19.10 2.50
CA CYS A 152 3.36 -19.31 1.19
C CYS A 152 4.87 -19.07 1.25
N ASP A 153 5.57 -19.62 0.27
CA ASP A 153 7.03 -19.57 0.15
C ASP A 153 7.54 -18.72 -1.03
N GLN A 154 6.61 -18.14 -1.78
CA GLN A 154 6.86 -17.22 -2.87
C GLN A 154 6.43 -15.81 -2.49
N PRO A 155 7.02 -14.75 -3.07
CA PRO A 155 6.63 -13.37 -2.82
C PRO A 155 5.32 -12.96 -3.52
N PHE A 156 4.45 -13.93 -3.80
CA PHE A 156 3.13 -13.75 -4.35
C PHE A 156 2.18 -14.85 -3.89
N TRP A 157 0.89 -14.55 -3.89
CA TRP A 157 -0.17 -15.50 -3.55
C TRP A 157 -1.47 -15.16 -4.27
N ILE A 158 -2.27 -16.17 -4.63
CA ILE A 158 -3.55 -15.97 -5.32
C ILE A 158 -4.69 -16.31 -4.36
N ASP A 159 -5.45 -15.29 -3.96
CA ASP A 159 -6.69 -15.45 -3.21
C ASP A 159 -7.81 -15.89 -4.15
N ARG A 160 -8.17 -17.17 -4.06
CA ARG A 160 -9.32 -17.75 -4.76
C ARG A 160 -10.59 -17.80 -3.91
N GLY A 161 -10.50 -17.37 -2.64
CA GLY A 161 -11.58 -17.36 -1.67
C GLY A 161 -12.31 -16.01 -1.59
N THR A 162 -12.16 -15.15 -2.61
CA THR A 162 -12.83 -13.85 -2.68
C THR A 162 -14.25 -13.99 -3.20
N GLN A 163 -15.16 -13.17 -2.67
CA GLN A 163 -16.55 -13.12 -3.11
C GLN A 163 -16.81 -11.87 -3.97
N PRO A 164 -17.61 -11.98 -5.04
CA PRO A 164 -18.00 -10.83 -5.84
C PRO A 164 -18.68 -9.74 -5.00
N GLY A 165 -18.27 -8.48 -5.21
CA GLY A 165 -18.86 -7.32 -4.52
C GLY A 165 -18.34 -7.09 -3.09
N VAL A 166 -17.54 -8.00 -2.53
CA VAL A 166 -16.90 -7.81 -1.22
C VAL A 166 -15.58 -7.08 -1.37
N ARG A 167 -15.34 -6.10 -0.49
CA ARG A 167 -14.05 -5.39 -0.41
C ARG A 167 -13.19 -6.06 0.65
N TYR A 168 -11.92 -6.24 0.32
CA TYR A 168 -10.94 -6.84 1.22
C TYR A 168 -9.78 -5.89 1.45
N GLN A 169 -9.14 -6.00 2.61
CA GLN A 169 -7.80 -5.48 2.85
C GLN A 169 -6.85 -6.62 3.17
N TYR A 170 -5.61 -6.47 2.71
CA TYR A 170 -4.54 -7.45 2.88
C TYR A 170 -3.31 -6.82 3.50
N LEU A 171 -2.61 -7.62 4.29
CA LEU A 171 -1.24 -7.39 4.72
C LEU A 171 -0.48 -8.71 4.72
N VAL A 172 0.84 -8.63 4.62
CA VAL A 172 1.72 -9.79 4.62
C VAL A 172 2.80 -9.60 5.67
N ARG A 173 3.18 -10.70 6.33
CA ARG A 173 4.30 -10.76 7.27
C ARG A 173 5.28 -11.81 6.81
N ALA A 174 6.58 -11.51 6.87
CA ALA A 174 7.61 -12.53 6.72
C ALA A 174 7.69 -13.38 7.99
N ALA A 175 8.10 -14.63 7.85
CA ALA A 175 8.32 -15.56 8.95
C ALA A 175 9.72 -16.19 8.87
N ASP A 176 10.33 -16.49 10.01
CA ASP A 176 11.58 -17.26 10.07
C ASP A 176 11.33 -18.77 10.35
N ASP A 177 12.42 -19.53 10.52
CA ASP A 177 12.37 -20.95 10.87
C ASP A 177 11.78 -21.26 12.25
N ALA A 178 11.89 -20.33 13.18
CA ALA A 178 11.34 -20.47 14.52
C ALA A 178 9.84 -20.06 14.61
N GLY A 179 9.30 -19.50 13.53
CA GLY A 179 7.93 -18.99 13.46
C GLY A 179 7.76 -17.56 13.97
N ALA A 180 8.86 -16.85 14.25
CA ALA A 180 8.82 -15.42 14.55
C ALA A 180 8.38 -14.64 13.30
N LEU A 181 7.67 -13.53 13.51
CA LEU A 181 7.05 -12.75 12.43
C LEU A 181 7.59 -11.33 12.38
N SER A 182 7.83 -10.83 11.16
CA SER A 182 8.14 -9.42 10.92
C SER A 182 7.01 -8.50 11.35
N THR A 183 7.24 -7.19 11.36
CA THR A 183 6.12 -6.24 11.29
C THR A 183 5.33 -6.43 9.97
N PRO A 184 4.07 -5.99 9.89
CA PRO A 184 3.30 -6.04 8.65
C PRO A 184 3.92 -5.23 7.51
N SER A 185 3.64 -5.66 6.28
CA SER A 185 3.80 -4.86 5.07
C SER A 185 2.94 -3.58 5.09
N ASN A 186 2.99 -2.80 4.01
CA ASN A 186 1.90 -1.87 3.71
C ASN A 186 0.57 -2.63 3.56
N VAL A 187 -0.53 -1.90 3.71
CA VAL A 187 -1.88 -2.44 3.50
C VAL A 187 -2.31 -2.16 2.07
N VAL A 188 -2.99 -3.12 1.43
CA VAL A 188 -3.60 -2.94 0.12
C VAL A 188 -5.06 -3.39 0.15
N SER A 189 -5.91 -2.72 -0.62
CA SER A 189 -7.33 -3.06 -0.77
C SER A 189 -7.60 -3.78 -2.08
N ALA A 190 -8.56 -4.71 -2.10
CA ALA A 190 -9.10 -5.29 -3.33
C ALA A 190 -10.64 -5.16 -3.35
N PRO A 191 -11.27 -4.83 -4.49
CA PRO A 191 -10.61 -4.42 -5.74
C PRO A 191 -9.88 -3.08 -5.58
N PHE A 192 -8.76 -2.93 -6.27
CA PHE A 192 -7.97 -1.70 -6.24
C PHE A 192 -8.70 -0.62 -7.05
N LEU A 193 -8.71 0.62 -6.55
CA LEU A 193 -9.45 1.73 -7.20
C LEU A 193 -8.70 2.36 -8.38
N THR A 194 -7.42 2.07 -8.53
CA THR A 194 -6.64 2.57 -9.66
C THR A 194 -6.30 1.44 -10.63
N PRO A 195 -6.19 1.75 -11.93
CA PRO A 195 -5.73 0.77 -12.91
C PRO A 195 -4.35 0.21 -12.57
N VAL A 196 -4.12 -1.03 -12.96
CA VAL A 196 -2.81 -1.67 -12.92
C VAL A 196 -1.85 -1.04 -13.94
N VAL A 197 -0.55 -1.14 -13.66
CA VAL A 197 0.47 -0.61 -14.58
C VAL A 197 0.67 -1.58 -15.74
N THR A 198 0.39 -1.10 -16.95
CA THR A 198 0.60 -1.80 -18.24
C THR A 198 1.75 -1.17 -19.03
N PHE A 199 2.24 -1.86 -20.05
CA PHE A 199 3.17 -1.31 -21.04
C PHE A 199 2.64 -0.01 -21.66
N ASP A 200 1.33 0.07 -21.89
CA ASP A 200 0.70 1.25 -22.49
C ASP A 200 0.68 2.43 -21.51
N SER A 201 0.36 2.18 -20.23
CA SER A 201 0.42 3.21 -19.19
C SER A 201 1.84 3.75 -18.98
N LEU A 202 2.86 2.87 -19.00
CA LEU A 202 4.26 3.24 -18.88
C LEU A 202 4.73 4.04 -20.11
N SER A 203 4.39 3.58 -21.31
CA SER A 203 4.70 4.27 -22.57
C SER A 203 4.07 5.66 -22.63
N GLY A 204 2.83 5.79 -22.16
CA GLY A 204 2.13 7.07 -22.05
C GLY A 204 2.84 8.03 -21.11
N ARG A 205 3.33 7.54 -19.96
CA ARG A 205 4.08 8.37 -19.01
C ARG A 205 5.46 8.78 -19.55
N ILE A 206 6.17 7.87 -20.23
CA ILE A 206 7.45 8.16 -20.91
C ILE A 206 7.26 9.20 -22.02
N ALA A 207 6.11 9.24 -22.69
CA ALA A 207 5.84 10.26 -23.71
C ALA A 207 5.81 11.69 -23.13
N GLY A 208 5.62 11.85 -21.82
CA GLY A 208 5.72 13.13 -21.12
C GLY A 208 7.16 13.58 -20.80
N LEU A 209 8.18 12.74 -21.03
CA LEU A 209 9.58 13.11 -20.84
C LEU A 209 10.07 14.06 -21.96
N PRO A 210 11.06 14.92 -21.68
CA PRO A 210 11.75 15.69 -22.72
C PRO A 210 12.27 14.78 -23.85
N ALA A 211 12.21 15.26 -25.09
CA ALA A 211 12.51 14.46 -26.28
C ALA A 211 13.88 13.75 -26.24
N ALA A 212 14.88 14.38 -25.63
CA ALA A 212 16.23 13.82 -25.46
C ALA A 212 16.25 12.51 -24.64
N ASN A 213 15.30 12.34 -23.71
CA ASN A 213 15.23 11.20 -22.79
C ASN A 213 14.12 10.20 -23.16
N ALA A 214 13.16 10.60 -23.99
CA ALA A 214 12.03 9.77 -24.37
C ALA A 214 12.36 8.69 -25.43
N GLY A 215 13.30 8.94 -26.35
CA GLY A 215 13.57 8.07 -27.50
C GLY A 215 14.00 6.65 -27.11
N VAL A 216 15.17 6.54 -26.44
CA VAL A 216 15.71 5.26 -25.97
C VAL A 216 14.76 4.57 -24.99
N SER A 217 14.12 5.35 -24.10
CA SER A 217 13.18 4.81 -23.12
C SER A 217 11.96 4.16 -23.79
N LYS A 218 11.42 4.77 -24.85
CA LYS A 218 10.32 4.18 -25.64
C LYS A 218 10.76 2.91 -26.37
N GLU A 219 11.97 2.89 -26.89
CA GLU A 219 12.52 1.70 -27.58
C GLU A 219 12.68 0.51 -26.63
N LEU A 220 13.20 0.74 -25.43
CA LEU A 220 13.34 -0.31 -24.39
C LEU A 220 11.96 -0.88 -24.01
N VAL A 221 10.97 -0.04 -23.72
CA VAL A 221 9.61 -0.50 -23.39
C VAL A 221 8.96 -1.25 -24.55
N GLY A 222 9.11 -0.75 -25.79
CA GLY A 222 8.56 -1.41 -26.98
C GLY A 222 9.24 -2.76 -27.28
N THR A 223 10.52 -2.89 -26.98
CA THR A 223 11.28 -4.14 -27.14
C THR A 223 10.91 -5.14 -26.05
N ALA A 224 10.80 -4.70 -24.80
CA ALA A 224 10.31 -5.51 -23.69
C ALA A 224 8.91 -6.09 -23.97
N LYS A 225 7.98 -5.27 -24.48
CA LYS A 225 6.62 -5.71 -24.85
C LYS A 225 6.66 -6.82 -25.92
N ARG A 226 7.50 -6.68 -26.95
CA ARG A 226 7.65 -7.69 -28.00
C ARG A 226 8.22 -9.00 -27.47
N HIS A 227 9.25 -8.96 -26.62
CA HIS A 227 9.82 -10.15 -25.99
C HIS A 227 8.76 -10.90 -25.17
N LEU A 228 7.99 -10.19 -24.33
CA LEU A 228 6.92 -10.82 -23.56
C LEU A 228 5.86 -11.46 -24.46
N GLN A 229 5.45 -10.79 -25.54
CA GLN A 229 4.49 -11.33 -26.50
C GLN A 229 4.97 -12.61 -27.17
N SER A 230 6.27 -12.72 -27.45
CA SER A 230 6.91 -13.95 -27.95
C SER A 230 7.13 -15.04 -26.89
N GLY A 231 6.79 -14.78 -25.61
CA GLY A 231 6.97 -15.72 -24.50
C GLY A 231 8.35 -15.66 -23.84
N ASP A 232 9.18 -14.69 -24.18
CA ASP A 232 10.52 -14.49 -23.61
C ASP A 232 10.47 -13.46 -22.48
N ALA A 233 9.96 -13.87 -21.32
CA ALA A 233 9.85 -13.01 -20.15
C ALA A 233 11.22 -12.57 -19.62
N ALA A 234 12.26 -13.40 -19.76
CA ALA A 234 13.61 -13.08 -19.32
C ALA A 234 14.21 -11.93 -20.12
N ALA A 235 14.13 -11.98 -21.45
CA ALA A 235 14.58 -10.87 -22.28
C ALA A 235 13.73 -9.61 -22.07
N ALA A 236 12.43 -9.75 -21.79
CA ALA A 236 11.58 -8.61 -21.46
C ALA A 236 12.05 -7.91 -20.17
N LEU A 237 12.38 -8.68 -19.12
CA LEU A 237 12.90 -8.15 -17.86
C LEU A 237 14.25 -7.45 -18.06
N GLU A 238 15.16 -8.01 -18.85
CA GLU A 238 16.45 -7.39 -19.15
C GLU A 238 16.29 -5.99 -19.76
N GLN A 239 15.34 -5.82 -20.69
CA GLN A 239 15.04 -4.52 -21.29
C GLN A 239 14.46 -3.52 -20.26
N LEU A 240 13.63 -3.99 -19.33
CA LEU A 240 13.07 -3.16 -18.26
C LEU A 240 14.15 -2.78 -17.23
N ASP A 241 15.09 -3.67 -16.92
CA ASP A 241 16.24 -3.38 -16.02
C ASP A 241 17.20 -2.36 -16.62
N GLN A 242 17.43 -2.44 -17.95
CA GLN A 242 18.19 -1.42 -18.67
C GLN A 242 17.51 -0.05 -18.59
N LEU A 243 16.17 -0.01 -18.71
CA LEU A 243 15.41 1.23 -18.52
C LEU A 243 15.51 1.74 -17.09
N ALA A 244 15.43 0.86 -16.09
CA ALA A 244 15.54 1.23 -14.68
C ALA A 244 16.89 1.87 -14.38
N SER A 245 17.98 1.25 -14.85
CA SER A 245 19.34 1.76 -14.71
C SER A 245 19.48 3.15 -15.35
N LYS A 246 18.95 3.32 -16.56
CA LYS A 246 18.96 4.61 -17.26
C LYS A 246 18.19 5.70 -16.49
N LEU A 247 17.05 5.37 -15.89
CA LEU A 247 16.27 6.30 -15.09
C LEU A 247 16.97 6.63 -13.77
N ALA A 248 17.71 5.69 -13.19
CA ALA A 248 18.47 5.92 -11.95
C ALA A 248 19.66 6.87 -12.15
N ASP A 249 20.21 6.95 -13.37
CA ASP A 249 21.27 7.91 -13.71
C ASP A 249 20.78 9.36 -13.83
N ALA A 250 19.46 9.59 -13.92
CA ALA A 250 18.91 10.94 -13.80
C ALA A 250 19.19 11.48 -12.39
N SER A 251 19.50 12.78 -12.25
CA SER A 251 19.97 13.34 -10.97
C SER A 251 18.93 14.22 -10.28
N PRO A 252 18.88 14.23 -8.93
CA PRO A 252 18.08 15.19 -8.18
C PRO A 252 18.46 16.61 -8.57
N GLY A 253 17.48 17.40 -9.03
CA GLY A 253 17.69 18.77 -9.51
C GLY A 253 17.46 18.98 -11.01
N GLN A 254 17.26 17.91 -11.79
CA GLN A 254 16.72 18.04 -13.14
C GLN A 254 15.20 18.30 -13.10
N PRO A 255 14.64 19.12 -14.02
CA PRO A 255 13.20 19.40 -14.06
C PRO A 255 12.32 18.15 -14.17
N GLU A 256 12.82 17.10 -14.82
CA GLU A 256 12.13 15.81 -14.96
C GLU A 256 12.15 14.92 -13.71
N TRP A 257 12.92 15.25 -12.66
CA TRP A 257 13.12 14.38 -11.49
C TRP A 257 11.81 13.82 -10.88
N PRO A 258 10.76 14.63 -10.62
CA PRO A 258 9.51 14.09 -10.07
C PRO A 258 8.82 13.08 -10.99
N ILE A 259 8.98 13.22 -12.32
CA ILE A 259 8.44 12.28 -13.30
C ILE A 259 9.27 10.99 -13.30
N VAL A 260 10.58 11.10 -13.10
CA VAL A 260 11.50 9.95 -13.04
C VAL A 260 11.19 9.05 -11.83
N ASP A 261 10.96 9.63 -10.65
CA ASP A 261 10.60 8.85 -9.45
C ASP A 261 9.32 8.03 -9.67
N ASP A 262 8.27 8.65 -10.22
CA ASP A 262 7.03 7.96 -10.59
C ASP A 262 7.26 6.87 -11.64
N LEU A 263 8.11 7.13 -12.63
CA LEU A 263 8.45 6.15 -13.68
C LEU A 263 9.20 4.95 -13.10
N GLN A 264 10.12 5.16 -12.15
CA GLN A 264 10.81 4.06 -11.46
C GLN A 264 9.82 3.17 -10.70
N VAL A 265 8.84 3.77 -10.02
CA VAL A 265 7.77 3.01 -9.35
C VAL A 265 6.93 2.23 -10.37
N MET A 266 6.44 2.89 -11.43
CA MET A 266 5.67 2.21 -12.48
C MET A 266 6.46 1.07 -13.13
N LEU A 267 7.75 1.26 -13.35
CA LEU A 267 8.63 0.25 -13.93
C LEU A 267 8.76 -0.97 -13.02
N ALA A 268 9.01 -0.76 -11.72
CA ALA A 268 9.07 -1.84 -10.74
C ALA A 268 7.75 -2.63 -10.68
N LYS A 269 6.61 -1.93 -10.76
CA LYS A 269 5.28 -2.56 -10.85
C LYS A 269 5.15 -3.43 -12.10
N LEU A 270 5.55 -2.92 -13.27
CA LEU A 270 5.47 -3.66 -14.52
C LEU A 270 6.40 -4.88 -14.53
N GLN A 271 7.64 -4.73 -14.05
CA GLN A 271 8.59 -5.84 -13.89
C GLN A 271 8.01 -6.95 -13.00
N ARG A 272 7.38 -6.58 -11.87
CA ARG A 272 6.70 -7.54 -11.01
C ARG A 272 5.58 -8.29 -11.76
N ARG A 273 4.78 -7.59 -12.56
CA ARG A 273 3.73 -8.23 -13.36
C ARG A 273 4.31 -9.19 -14.42
N VAL A 274 5.47 -8.88 -15.01
CA VAL A 274 6.17 -9.78 -15.93
C VAL A 274 6.62 -11.06 -15.20
N ILE A 275 7.18 -10.93 -13.99
CA ILE A 275 7.54 -12.07 -13.13
C ILE A 275 6.31 -12.93 -12.81
N LEU A 276 5.19 -12.30 -12.46
CA LEU A 276 3.93 -13.02 -12.21
C LEU A 276 3.40 -13.76 -13.45
N CYS A 277 3.59 -13.22 -14.65
CA CYS A 277 3.28 -13.92 -15.90
C CYS A 277 4.17 -15.14 -16.10
N GLN A 278 5.48 -14.99 -15.86
CA GLN A 278 6.43 -16.10 -15.95
C GLN A 278 6.09 -17.23 -14.95
N ALA A 279 5.59 -16.86 -13.77
CA ALA A 279 5.12 -17.80 -12.75
C ALA A 279 3.70 -18.37 -13.02
N GLY A 280 3.02 -17.93 -14.08
CA GLY A 280 1.65 -18.34 -14.42
C GLY A 280 0.57 -17.80 -13.48
N ALA A 281 0.89 -16.80 -12.65
CA ALA A 281 -0.05 -16.14 -11.76
C ALA A 281 -0.87 -15.04 -12.46
N LEU A 282 -0.35 -14.49 -13.56
CA LEU A 282 -1.03 -13.54 -14.43
C LEU A 282 -0.98 -14.02 -15.89
N ASN A 283 -1.98 -13.61 -16.69
CA ASN A 283 -1.93 -13.77 -18.14
C ASN A 283 -1.15 -12.60 -18.76
N LYS A 284 -0.32 -12.89 -19.77
CA LYS A 284 0.40 -11.89 -20.56
C LYS A 284 -0.51 -10.83 -21.18
N ASP A 285 -1.77 -11.16 -21.48
CA ASP A 285 -2.75 -10.22 -22.04
C ASP A 285 -3.17 -9.14 -21.02
N ALA A 286 -2.83 -9.30 -19.74
CA ALA A 286 -3.07 -8.31 -18.71
C ALA A 286 -2.01 -7.17 -18.69
N LEU A 287 -0.91 -7.29 -19.45
CA LEU A 287 0.26 -6.39 -19.38
C LEU A 287 0.32 -5.33 -20.47
#